data_AF-A0A821MPU6-F1
#
_entry.id   AF-A0A821MPU6-F1
#
_cell.length_a   1.000
_cell.length_b   1.000
_cell.length_c   1.000
_cell.angle_alpha   90.00
_cell.angle_beta   90.00
_cell.angle_gamma   90.00
#
_symmetry.space_group_name_H-M   'P 1'
#
loop_
_entity.id
_entity.type
_entity.pdbx_description
1 polymer ?
#
loop_
_entity_poly.entity_id
_entity_poly.type
_entity_poly.pdbx_seq_one_letter_code
_entity_poly.pdbx_strand_id
1 'polypeptide(L)'
;FYGKVCEHKDVRIEISFSNVPIPQALLVHFITVRKFQLNNVDPVPIRTTMFKKIGFDQNTVTFFMSLPFHLVFSQIENQFYLTVLQHNFTSSEVISIQIVPSQYCRHIQELFNKTILDYSILHHVKYCHLA
;
A
#
# COMPACT_ATOMS: atom_id res chain seq x y z
N PHE A 1 13.77 1.00 -15.56
CA PHE A 1 13.20 0.72 -16.88
C PHE A 1 13.04 -0.78 -17.01
N TYR A 2 12.03 -1.25 -17.74
CA TYR A 2 11.71 -2.66 -17.93
C TYR A 2 11.22 -2.95 -19.36
N GLY A 3 11.10 -4.23 -19.72
CA GLY A 3 10.76 -4.68 -21.08
C GLY A 3 11.95 -5.32 -21.79
N LYS A 4 11.74 -5.84 -23.01
CA LYS A 4 12.78 -6.60 -23.74
C LYS A 4 13.96 -5.70 -24.14
N VAL A 5 13.69 -4.43 -24.38
CA VAL A 5 14.66 -3.41 -24.78
C VAL A 5 14.63 -2.20 -23.84
N CYS A 6 14.15 -2.39 -22.60
CA CYS A 6 13.99 -1.32 -21.60
C CYS A 6 13.08 -0.17 -22.08
N GLU A 7 12.07 -0.49 -22.88
CA GLU A 7 11.15 0.46 -23.50
C GLU A 7 10.18 1.11 -22.51
N HIS A 8 9.94 0.50 -21.35
CA HIS A 8 9.01 1.02 -20.35
C HIS A 8 9.74 1.66 -19.17
N LYS A 9 9.29 2.85 -18.76
CA LYS A 9 9.78 3.51 -17.55
C LYS A 9 9.11 2.90 -16.32
N ASP A 10 9.90 2.74 -15.27
CA ASP A 10 9.34 2.38 -13.97
C ASP A 10 8.46 3.53 -13.47
N VAL A 11 7.39 3.19 -12.76
CA VAL A 11 6.64 4.19 -12.02
C VAL A 11 7.51 4.66 -10.86
N ARG A 12 7.67 5.97 -10.74
CA ARG A 12 8.44 6.60 -9.66
C ARG A 12 7.46 6.99 -8.56
N ILE A 13 7.57 6.34 -7.41
CA ILE A 13 6.76 6.66 -6.24
C ILE A 13 7.60 7.49 -5.29
N GLU A 14 7.15 8.68 -4.95
CA GLU A 14 7.81 9.58 -4.02
C GLU A 14 6.97 9.71 -2.76
N ILE A 15 7.52 9.31 -1.63
CA ILE A 15 6.82 9.31 -0.35
C ILE A 15 7.46 10.34 0.55
N SER A 16 6.69 11.35 0.93
CA SER A 16 7.05 12.38 1.90
C SER A 16 6.23 12.22 3.18
N PHE A 17 6.65 12.88 4.25
CA PHE A 17 6.04 12.78 5.58
C PHE A 17 5.54 14.14 6.03
N SER A 18 4.32 14.21 6.55
CA SER A 18 3.75 15.46 7.10
C SER A 18 3.00 15.19 8.38
N ASN A 19 3.35 15.95 9.43
CA ASN A 19 2.81 15.78 10.77
C ASN A 19 2.93 14.35 11.32
N VAL A 20 3.91 13.60 10.82
CA VAL A 20 4.34 12.29 11.33
C VAL A 20 5.87 12.29 11.46
N PRO A 21 6.43 11.69 12.53
CA PRO A 21 7.88 11.54 12.64
C PRO A 21 8.43 10.76 11.45
N ILE A 22 9.54 11.23 10.87
CA ILE A 22 10.21 10.50 9.78
C ILE A 22 10.81 9.21 10.38
N PRO A 23 10.43 8.02 9.88
CA PRO A 23 10.93 6.78 10.43
C PRO A 23 12.33 6.45 9.93
N GLN A 24 13.04 5.54 10.60
CA GLN A 24 14.35 5.08 10.14
C GLN A 24 14.27 4.16 8.91
N ALA A 25 13.11 3.53 8.71
CA ALA A 25 12.86 2.64 7.60
C ALA A 25 11.38 2.67 7.21
N LEU A 26 11.13 2.37 5.93
CA LEU A 26 9.81 2.32 5.35
C LEU A 26 9.68 1.02 4.54
N LEU A 27 8.60 0.29 4.78
CA LEU A 27 8.15 -0.78 3.90
C LEU A 27 7.01 -0.25 3.03
N VAL A 28 7.02 -0.63 1.76
CA VAL A 28 5.95 -0.28 0.82
C VAL A 28 5.44 -1.56 0.19
N HIS A 29 4.14 -1.81 0.33
CA HIS A 29 3.45 -2.98 -0.19
C HIS A 29 2.60 -2.59 -1.38
N PHE A 30 3.03 -3.02 -2.56
CA PHE A 30 2.29 -2.89 -3.80
C PHE A 30 1.39 -4.11 -3.95
N ILE A 31 0.08 -3.89 -4.14
CA ILE A 31 -0.89 -4.96 -4.33
C ILE A 31 -1.50 -4.85 -5.73
N THR A 32 -1.43 -5.94 -6.47
CA THR A 32 -2.04 -6.11 -7.78
C THR A 32 -3.29 -6.95 -7.64
N VAL A 33 -4.45 -6.36 -7.95
CA VAL A 33 -5.72 -7.06 -8.04
C VAL A 33 -5.95 -7.44 -9.49
N ARG A 34 -6.10 -8.74 -9.79
CA ARG A 34 -6.38 -9.21 -11.15
C ARG A 34 -7.90 -9.23 -11.36
N LYS A 35 -8.38 -8.70 -12.48
CA LYS A 35 -9.82 -8.62 -12.79
C LYS A 35 -10.42 -9.91 -13.35
N PHE A 36 -9.61 -10.88 -13.78
CA PHE A 36 -10.08 -12.07 -14.48
C PHE A 36 -9.91 -13.35 -13.65
N GLN A 37 -11.02 -14.07 -13.48
CA GLN A 37 -11.04 -15.46 -12.99
C GLN A 37 -10.39 -16.37 -14.04
N LEU A 38 -9.43 -17.17 -13.60
CA LEU A 38 -8.92 -18.30 -14.39
C LEU A 38 -9.55 -19.57 -13.78
N ASN A 39 -10.29 -20.31 -14.59
CA ASN A 39 -10.83 -21.64 -14.24
C ASN A 39 -11.69 -21.67 -12.95
N ASN A 40 -12.59 -20.70 -12.77
CA ASN A 40 -13.47 -20.58 -11.59
C ASN A 40 -12.74 -20.40 -10.24
N VAL A 41 -11.45 -20.00 -10.26
CA VAL A 41 -10.71 -19.64 -9.06
C VAL A 41 -10.65 -18.11 -8.97
N ASP A 42 -11.11 -17.58 -7.84
CA ASP A 42 -11.03 -16.14 -7.57
C ASP A 42 -9.56 -15.68 -7.62
N PRO A 43 -9.26 -14.62 -8.36
CA PRO A 43 -7.90 -14.13 -8.50
C PRO A 43 -7.36 -13.68 -7.15
N VAL A 44 -6.37 -14.40 -6.63
CA VAL A 44 -5.65 -14.02 -5.41
C VAL A 44 -4.83 -12.75 -5.68
N PRO A 45 -4.97 -11.67 -4.88
CA PRO A 45 -4.15 -10.49 -5.00
C PRO A 45 -2.66 -10.82 -4.83
N ILE A 46 -1.81 -10.23 -5.66
CA ILE A 46 -0.36 -10.40 -5.57
C ILE A 46 0.22 -9.22 -4.81
N ARG A 47 1.07 -9.50 -3.82
CA ARG A 47 1.76 -8.49 -3.03
C ARG A 47 3.25 -8.49 -3.32
N THR A 48 3.79 -7.33 -3.66
CA THR A 48 5.24 -7.07 -3.73
C THR A 48 5.60 -6.08 -2.63
N THR A 49 6.52 -6.45 -1.76
CA THR A 49 7.01 -5.57 -0.68
C THR A 49 8.41 -5.06 -1.03
N MET A 50 8.60 -3.76 -0.92
CA MET A 50 9.91 -3.11 -1.00
C MET A 50 10.26 -2.51 0.36
N PHE A 51 11.55 -2.48 0.68
CA PHE A 51 12.09 -1.93 1.92
C PHE A 51 13.12 -0.86 1.58
N LYS A 52 13.09 0.26 2.31
CA LYS A 52 14.12 1.29 2.20
C LYS A 52 14.40 1.93 3.55
N LYS A 53 15.68 2.10 3.88
CA LYS A 53 16.13 2.92 5.02
C LYS A 53 16.05 4.40 4.64
N ILE A 54 15.74 5.24 5.61
CA ILE A 54 15.67 6.69 5.43
C ILE A 54 16.86 7.33 6.15
N GLY A 55 17.63 8.16 5.44
CA GLY A 55 18.70 8.94 6.05
C GLY A 55 18.15 10.04 6.97
N PHE A 56 18.94 10.45 7.97
CA PHE A 56 18.53 11.49 8.93
C PHE A 56 18.22 12.85 8.30
N ASP A 57 18.78 13.13 7.13
CA ASP A 57 18.63 14.35 6.34
C ASP A 57 17.58 14.21 5.21
N GLN A 58 16.92 13.05 5.12
CA GLN A 58 15.97 12.76 4.04
C GLN A 58 14.53 12.87 4.52
N ASN A 59 13.75 13.75 3.90
CA ASN A 59 12.32 13.91 4.14
C ASN A 59 11.44 13.22 3.10
N THR A 60 12.06 12.62 2.07
CA THR A 60 11.38 11.99 0.94
C THR A 60 12.08 10.69 0.58
N VAL A 61 11.30 9.66 0.29
CA VAL A 61 11.77 8.33 -0.08
C VAL A 61 11.23 7.97 -1.46
N THR A 62 12.13 7.67 -2.39
CA THR A 62 11.73 7.25 -3.74
C THR A 62 11.81 5.74 -3.94
N PHE A 63 10.76 5.15 -4.52
CA PHE A 63 10.71 3.78 -5.01
C PHE A 63 10.47 3.76 -6.53
N PHE A 64 10.95 2.70 -7.18
CA PHE A 64 10.73 2.47 -8.60
C PHE A 64 10.03 1.12 -8.77
N MET A 65 8.85 1.14 -9.38
CA MET A 65 8.03 -0.06 -9.56
C MET A 65 7.79 -0.33 -11.05
N SER A 66 8.25 -1.50 -11.49
CA SER A 66 8.12 -1.94 -12.89
C SER A 66 6.86 -2.79 -13.14
N LEU A 67 6.19 -3.26 -12.08
CA LEU A 67 5.01 -4.11 -12.19
C LEU A 67 3.72 -3.32 -11.94
N PRO A 68 2.62 -3.64 -12.65
CA PRO A 68 1.33 -3.00 -12.39
C PRO A 68 0.83 -3.22 -10.97
N PHE A 69 0.25 -2.18 -10.36
CA PHE A 69 -0.34 -2.22 -9.02
C PHE A 69 -1.61 -1.36 -8.95
N HIS A 70 -2.45 -1.64 -7.96
CA HIS A 70 -3.74 -0.96 -7.76
C HIS A 70 -3.84 -0.35 -6.36
N LEU A 71 -3.19 -0.97 -5.37
CA LEU A 71 -3.13 -0.46 -4.01
C LEU A 71 -1.67 -0.35 -3.59
N VAL A 72 -1.36 0.68 -2.80
CA VAL A 72 -0.06 0.84 -2.15
C VAL A 72 -0.29 1.14 -0.68
N PHE A 73 0.24 0.26 0.18
CA PHE A 73 0.32 0.49 1.61
C PHE A 73 1.73 0.86 2.00
N SER A 74 1.88 1.94 2.76
CA SER A 74 3.13 2.30 3.41
C SER A 74 3.09 1.82 4.85
N GLN A 75 4.08 1.03 5.26
CA GLN A 75 4.21 0.50 6.61
C GLN A 75 5.40 1.16 7.33
N ILE A 76 5.08 1.78 8.45
CA ILE A 76 6.04 2.38 9.38
C ILE A 76 5.91 1.61 10.70
N GLU A 77 6.94 0.88 11.08
CA GLU A 77 6.87 -0.06 12.21
C GLU A 77 5.67 -1.02 12.05
N ASN A 78 4.65 -0.92 12.91
CA ASN A 78 3.41 -1.72 12.84
C ASN A 78 2.19 -0.92 12.34
N GLN A 79 2.39 0.32 11.89
CA GLN A 79 1.34 1.19 11.39
C GLN A 79 1.27 1.13 9.86
N PHE A 80 0.05 0.98 9.33
CA PHE A 80 -0.20 0.90 7.90
C PHE A 80 -0.94 2.16 7.43
N TYR A 81 -0.53 2.69 6.29
CA TYR A 81 -1.14 3.86 5.66
C TYR A 81 -1.55 3.49 4.23
N LEU A 82 -2.82 3.67 3.88
CA LEU A 82 -3.26 3.53 2.49
C LEU A 82 -2.83 4.77 1.72
N THR A 83 -1.85 4.60 0.83
CA THR A 83 -1.16 5.71 0.17
C THR A 83 -1.49 5.88 -1.30
N VAL A 84 -1.88 4.80 -1.99
CA VAL A 84 -2.40 4.86 -3.37
C VAL A 84 -3.57 3.90 -3.49
N LEU A 85 -4.63 4.38 -4.14
CA LEU A 85 -5.77 3.60 -4.60
C LEU A 85 -6.07 4.03 -6.04
N GLN A 86 -5.91 3.11 -6.99
CA GLN A 86 -6.17 3.38 -8.40
C GLN A 86 -6.85 2.19 -9.08
N HIS A 87 -7.81 2.47 -9.97
CA HIS A 87 -8.57 1.45 -10.69
C HIS A 87 -7.84 0.90 -11.91
N ASN A 88 -7.05 1.75 -12.57
CA ASN A 88 -6.26 1.41 -13.74
C ASN A 88 -4.83 1.84 -13.48
N PHE A 89 -3.88 0.97 -13.81
CA PHE A 89 -2.46 1.26 -13.72
C PHE A 89 -2.01 1.96 -15.01
N THR A 90 -1.41 3.14 -14.88
CA THR A 90 -0.72 3.82 -15.98
C THR A 90 0.79 3.68 -15.79
N SER A 91 1.48 3.21 -16.82
CA SER A 91 2.94 3.20 -16.82
C SER A 91 3.50 4.62 -16.96
N SER A 92 4.72 4.86 -16.48
CA SER A 92 5.45 6.13 -16.60
C SER A 92 4.91 7.32 -15.79
N GLU A 93 4.05 7.09 -14.80
CA GLU A 93 3.61 8.13 -13.88
C GLU A 93 4.65 8.40 -12.78
N VAL A 94 4.72 9.66 -12.34
CA VAL A 94 5.33 10.02 -11.06
C VAL A 94 4.18 10.16 -10.06
N ILE A 95 4.17 9.31 -9.04
CA ILE A 95 3.15 9.34 -7.99
C ILE A 95 3.79 9.93 -6.75
N SER A 96 3.42 11.17 -6.43
CA SER A 96 3.85 11.85 -5.21
C SER A 96 2.80 11.64 -4.11
N ILE A 97 3.26 11.13 -2.98
CA ILE A 97 2.47 10.73 -1.83
C ILE A 97 2.99 11.50 -0.63
N GLN A 98 2.07 11.96 0.22
CA GLN A 98 2.40 12.53 1.51
C GLN A 98 1.69 11.72 2.59
N ILE A 99 2.46 10.96 3.38
CA ILE A 99 1.92 10.23 4.53
C ILE A 99 1.51 11.25 5.58
N VAL A 100 0.22 11.24 5.89
CA VAL A 100 -0.41 12.07 6.91
C VAL A 100 -1.15 11.18 7.92
N PRO A 101 -1.37 11.64 9.16
CA PRO A 101 -2.06 10.86 10.19
C PRO A 101 -3.46 10.38 9.77
N SER A 102 -4.17 11.15 8.94
CA SER A 102 -5.53 10.79 8.47
C SER A 102 -5.57 9.60 7.51
N GLN A 103 -4.45 9.20 6.93
CA GLN A 103 -4.33 8.01 6.07
C GLN A 103 -4.05 6.73 6.86
N TYR A 104 -3.87 6.84 8.18
CA TYR A 104 -3.61 5.71 9.04
C TYR A 104 -4.78 4.71 9.01
N CYS A 105 -4.48 3.48 8.60
CA CYS A 105 -5.40 2.37 8.70
C CYS A 105 -5.31 1.80 10.12
N ARG A 106 -6.33 2.10 10.94
CA ARG A 106 -6.46 1.58 12.30
C ARG A 106 -6.39 0.06 12.31
N HIS A 107 -5.70 -0.50 13.31
CA HIS A 107 -5.69 -1.94 13.49
C HIS A 107 -7.09 -2.44 13.84
N ILE A 108 -7.43 -3.66 13.41
CA ILE A 108 -8.77 -4.23 13.67
C ILE A 108 -9.08 -4.29 15.17
N GLN A 109 -8.06 -4.47 16.01
CA GLN A 109 -8.16 -4.46 17.47
C GLN A 109 -8.56 -3.10 18.05
N GLU A 110 -8.31 -2.00 17.32
CA GLU A 110 -8.72 -0.66 17.72
C GLU A 110 -10.14 -0.34 17.26
N LEU A 111 -10.61 -1.00 16.21
CA LEU A 111 -11.94 -0.79 15.63
C LEU A 111 -13.02 -1.60 16.35
N PHE A 112 -12.69 -2.80 16.82
CA PHE A 112 -13.66 -3.75 17.31
C PHE A 112 -13.39 -4.21 18.74
N ASN A 113 -14.46 -4.49 19.47
CA ASN A 113 -14.37 -5.16 20.76
C ASN A 113 -13.96 -6.64 20.60
N LYS A 114 -13.55 -7.26 21.70
CA LYS A 114 -13.09 -8.66 21.70
C LYS A 114 -14.13 -9.62 21.10
N THR A 115 -15.41 -9.42 21.38
CA THR A 115 -16.50 -10.25 20.86
C THR A 115 -16.57 -10.23 19.33
N ILE A 116 -16.47 -9.06 18.70
CA ILE A 116 -16.49 -8.94 17.24
C ILE A 116 -15.21 -9.51 16.65
N LEU A 117 -14.05 -9.29 17.29
CA LEU A 117 -12.78 -9.86 16.85
C LEU A 117 -12.80 -11.40 16.80
N ASP A 118 -13.52 -12.03 17.72
CA ASP A 118 -13.68 -13.49 17.79
C ASP A 118 -14.63 -14.05 16.71
N TYR A 119 -15.38 -13.19 16.01
CA TYR A 119 -16.23 -13.61 14.88
C TYR A 119 -15.44 -13.81 13.58
N SER A 120 -16.10 -14.42 12.59
CA SER A 120 -15.52 -14.58 11.25
C SER A 120 -15.34 -13.24 10.54
N ILE A 121 -14.45 -13.21 9.55
CA ILE A 121 -14.15 -12.00 8.76
C ILE A 121 -15.39 -11.37 8.12
N LEU A 122 -16.41 -12.16 7.76
CA LEU A 122 -17.67 -11.65 7.22
C LEU A 122 -18.42 -10.78 8.23
N HIS A 123 -18.33 -11.12 9.52
CA HIS A 123 -18.88 -10.28 10.58
C HIS A 123 -18.06 -9.00 10.74
N HIS A 124 -16.73 -9.08 10.66
CA HIS A 124 -15.88 -7.89 10.69
C HIS A 124 -16.27 -6.90 9.60
N VAL A 125 -16.48 -7.39 8.36
CA VAL A 125 -16.97 -6.55 7.25
C VAL A 125 -18.34 -5.95 7.57
N LYS A 126 -19.25 -6.74 8.14
CA LYS A 126 -20.58 -6.25 8.55
C LYS A 126 -20.47 -5.14 9.60
N TYR A 127 -19.57 -5.25 10.58
CA TYR A 127 -19.43 -4.26 11.66
C TYR A 127 -18.51 -3.08 11.30
N CYS A 128 -17.75 -3.16 10.20
CA CYS A 128 -16.78 -2.14 9.81
C CYS A 128 -17.41 -0.75 9.61
N HIS A 129 -18.65 -0.67 9.13
CA HIS A 129 -19.36 0.60 8.96
C HIS A 129 -19.81 1.28 10.27
N LEU A 130 -19.71 0.57 11.40
CA LEU A 130 -20.10 1.06 12.73
C LEU A 130 -18.91 1.54 13.57
N ALA A 131 -17.68 1.40 13.05
CA ALA A 131 -16.44 1.75 13.73
C ALA A 131 -15.88 3.12 13.33
#